data_AF-A0A7S3JES1-F1
#
_entry.id   AF-A0A7S3JES1-F1
#
_cell.length_a   1.000
_cell.length_b   1.000
_cell.length_c   1.000
_cell.angle_alpha   90.00
_cell.angle_beta   90.00
_cell.angle_gamma   90.00
#
_symmetry.space_group_name_H-M   'P 1'
#
loop_
_entity.id
_entity.type
_entity.pdbx_description
1 polymer ?
#
loop_
_entity_poly.entity_id
_entity_poly.type
_entity_poly.pdbx_seq_one_letter_code
_entity_poly.pdbx_strand_id
1 'polypeptide(L)'
;KMEASKGLGKKRQQYKYGDRLIYEWDQNMDEVFIYIKPPEFILPKNKELLRKQLQPGEKMPELDIKFKSIRLTVGIKGNPPFLDEELGGKVNTEDSLWYFEDDEVVISLQKVYKAQ
;
A
#
# COMPACT_ATOMS: atom_id res chain seq x y z
N LYS A 1 -2.60 -10.26 -38.18
CA LYS A 1 -3.30 -10.14 -36.87
C LYS A 1 -2.22 -10.24 -35.80
N MET A 2 -2.00 -9.16 -35.04
CA MET A 2 -0.94 -9.09 -34.05
C MET A 2 -1.22 -10.06 -32.89
N GLU A 3 -0.29 -10.98 -32.64
CA GLU A 3 -0.21 -11.69 -31.36
C GLU A 3 0.44 -10.73 -30.36
N ALA A 4 -0.33 -10.34 -29.34
CA ALA A 4 0.20 -9.61 -28.21
C ALA A 4 1.15 -10.55 -27.45
N SER A 5 2.42 -10.18 -27.40
CA SER A 5 3.43 -10.77 -26.54
C SER A 5 2.96 -10.71 -25.09
N LYS A 6 2.54 -11.86 -24.55
CA LYS A 6 2.40 -12.08 -23.11
C LYS A 6 3.77 -11.84 -22.48
N GLY A 7 3.96 -10.69 -21.86
CA GLY A 7 5.01 -10.55 -20.85
C GLY A 7 4.84 -11.66 -19.82
N LEU A 8 5.92 -12.33 -19.42
CA LEU A 8 5.92 -13.31 -18.33
C LEU A 8 5.49 -12.58 -17.04
N GLY A 9 4.17 -12.50 -16.80
CA GLY A 9 3.60 -11.81 -15.65
C GLY A 9 3.84 -12.64 -14.39
N LYS A 10 4.83 -12.27 -13.58
CA LYS A 10 4.95 -12.77 -12.20
C LYS A 10 3.63 -12.42 -11.48
N LYS A 11 2.91 -13.43 -11.00
CA LYS A 11 1.71 -13.26 -10.19
C LYS A 11 2.09 -12.57 -8.87
N ARG A 12 1.26 -11.62 -8.40
CA ARG A 12 1.42 -11.01 -7.07
C ARG A 12 1.51 -12.09 -5.99
N GLN A 13 2.47 -11.93 -5.08
CA GLN A 13 2.63 -12.76 -3.89
C GLN A 13 1.67 -12.27 -2.81
N GLN A 14 1.25 -13.16 -1.90
CA GLN A 14 0.26 -12.84 -0.86
C GLN A 14 0.87 -13.03 0.53
N TYR A 15 0.65 -12.07 1.41
CA TYR A 15 0.91 -12.22 2.83
C TYR A 15 -0.42 -12.35 3.59
N LYS A 16 -0.58 -13.48 4.30
CA LYS A 16 -1.77 -13.80 5.08
C LYS A 16 -1.40 -13.97 6.53
N TYR A 17 -2.26 -13.49 7.43
CA TYR A 17 -2.18 -13.74 8.85
C TYR A 17 -3.46 -14.46 9.28
N GLY A 18 -3.34 -15.76 9.61
CA GLY A 18 -4.49 -16.67 9.67
C GLY A 18 -5.19 -16.77 8.31
N ASP A 19 -6.51 -16.67 8.30
CA ASP A 19 -7.32 -16.69 7.08
C ASP A 19 -7.45 -15.31 6.41
N ARG A 20 -6.86 -14.27 6.99
CA ARG A 20 -6.97 -12.89 6.49
C ARG A 20 -5.81 -12.56 5.56
N LEU A 21 -6.13 -12.16 4.33
CA LEU A 21 -5.18 -11.49 3.44
C LEU A 21 -4.88 -10.10 4.00
N ILE A 22 -3.60 -9.83 4.26
CA ILE A 22 -3.14 -8.55 4.79
C ILE A 22 -2.70 -7.64 3.65
N TYR A 23 -1.85 -8.14 2.77
CA TYR A 23 -1.43 -7.43 1.56
C TYR A 23 -0.97 -8.40 0.48
N GLU A 24 -0.95 -7.91 -0.74
CA GLU A 24 -0.27 -8.56 -1.86
C GLU A 24 0.96 -7.74 -2.23
N TRP A 25 1.96 -8.36 -2.85
CA TRP A 25 3.15 -7.64 -3.27
C TRP A 25 3.81 -8.29 -4.48
N ASP A 26 4.49 -7.48 -5.26
CA ASP A 26 5.43 -7.95 -6.26
C ASP A 26 6.63 -7.01 -6.32
N GLN A 27 7.60 -7.35 -7.16
CA GLN A 27 8.80 -6.53 -7.31
C GLN A 27 9.39 -6.69 -8.70
N ASN A 28 10.02 -5.63 -9.16
CA ASN A 28 10.96 -5.66 -10.26
C ASN A 28 12.39 -5.48 -9.71
N MET A 29 13.36 -5.21 -10.57
CA MET A 29 14.77 -4.99 -10.19
C MET A 29 14.97 -3.81 -9.23
N ASP A 30 14.16 -2.78 -9.40
CA ASP A 30 14.34 -1.44 -8.83
C ASP A 30 13.34 -1.15 -7.71
N GLU A 31 12.12 -1.69 -7.80
CA GLU A 31 11.00 -1.35 -6.93
C GLU A 31 10.32 -2.59 -6.37
N VAL A 32 9.72 -2.41 -5.19
CA VAL A 32 8.75 -3.33 -4.59
C VAL A 32 7.41 -2.63 -4.54
N PHE A 33 6.36 -3.26 -5.07
CA PHE A 33 4.99 -2.78 -4.95
C PHE A 33 4.26 -3.59 -3.89
N ILE A 34 3.56 -2.90 -3.00
CA ILE A 34 2.70 -3.50 -1.98
C ILE A 34 1.28 -2.98 -2.19
N TYR A 35 0.33 -3.89 -2.25
CA TYR A 35 -1.09 -3.66 -2.50
C TYR A 35 -1.88 -4.00 -1.25
N ILE A 36 -2.55 -3.00 -0.69
CA ILE A 36 -3.35 -3.13 0.54
C ILE A 36 -4.78 -2.76 0.21
N LYS A 37 -5.74 -3.58 0.62
CA LYS A 37 -7.16 -3.19 0.63
C LYS A 37 -7.46 -2.44 1.92
N PRO A 38 -7.59 -1.10 1.88
CA PRO A 38 -7.93 -0.35 3.08
C PRO A 38 -9.40 -0.60 3.46
N PRO A 39 -9.82 -0.20 4.67
CA PRO A 39 -11.24 -0.11 4.98
C PRO A 39 -12.00 0.78 3.99
N GLU A 40 -13.22 0.39 3.63
CA GLU A 40 -14.00 1.07 2.57
C GLU A 40 -14.20 2.57 2.83
N PHE A 41 -14.30 2.98 4.09
CA PHE A 41 -14.54 4.38 4.46
C PHE A 41 -13.34 5.30 4.15
N ILE A 42 -12.13 4.76 4.00
CA ILE A 42 -10.94 5.52 3.61
C ILE A 42 -10.84 5.72 2.09
N LEU A 43 -11.54 4.90 1.31
CA LEU A 43 -11.44 4.96 -0.15
C LEU A 43 -11.91 6.33 -0.68
N PRO A 44 -11.19 6.95 -1.64
CA PRO A 44 -11.56 8.25 -2.21
C PRO A 44 -13.01 8.32 -2.69
N LYS A 45 -13.51 7.25 -3.31
CA LYS A 45 -14.89 7.13 -3.81
C LYS A 45 -15.96 7.25 -2.72
N ASN A 46 -15.61 6.91 -1.47
CA ASN A 46 -16.54 6.89 -0.33
C ASN A 46 -16.41 8.12 0.58
N LYS A 47 -15.51 9.07 0.28
CA LYS A 47 -15.25 10.25 1.13
C LYS A 47 -16.51 11.09 1.37
N GLU A 48 -17.34 11.29 0.37
CA GLU A 48 -18.59 12.06 0.51
C GLU A 48 -19.62 11.36 1.40
N LEU A 49 -19.71 10.04 1.33
CA LEU A 49 -20.61 9.27 2.19
C LEU A 49 -20.15 9.34 3.64
N LEU A 50 -18.85 9.19 3.89
CA LEU A 50 -18.30 9.29 5.23
C LEU A 50 -18.50 10.69 5.82
N ARG A 51 -18.28 11.75 5.03
CA ARG A 51 -18.50 13.14 5.46
C ARG A 51 -19.90 13.39 6.01
N LYS A 52 -20.92 12.76 5.42
CA LYS A 52 -22.32 12.87 5.87
C LYS A 52 -22.61 12.13 7.16
N GLN A 53 -21.77 11.16 7.53
CA GLN A 53 -21.91 10.34 8.73
C GLN A 53 -21.13 10.90 9.93
N LEU A 54 -20.20 11.84 9.71
CA LEU A 54 -19.42 12.45 10.79
C LEU A 54 -20.29 13.28 11.73
N GLN A 55 -19.99 13.19 13.03
CA GLN A 55 -20.60 14.07 14.03
C GLN A 55 -19.92 15.45 14.03
N PRO A 56 -20.61 16.51 14.50
CA PRO A 56 -19.98 17.82 14.66
C PRO A 56 -18.70 17.74 15.51
N GLY A 57 -17.58 18.22 14.94
CA GLY A 57 -16.26 18.19 15.58
C GLY A 57 -15.42 16.95 15.29
N GLU A 58 -15.99 15.92 14.65
CA GLU A 58 -15.25 14.75 14.18
C GLU A 58 -14.45 15.10 12.91
N LYS A 59 -13.22 14.60 12.83
CA LYS A 59 -12.34 14.80 11.66
C LYS A 59 -12.45 13.60 10.74
N MET A 60 -12.28 13.84 9.45
CA MET A 60 -12.10 12.77 8.49
C MET A 60 -10.93 11.88 8.91
N PRO A 61 -11.08 10.55 8.92
CA PRO A 61 -9.95 9.67 9.12
C PRO A 61 -8.97 9.85 7.96
N GLU A 62 -7.70 9.92 8.31
CA GLU A 62 -6.60 10.12 7.36
C GLU A 62 -5.72 8.88 7.38
N LEU A 63 -5.34 8.40 6.20
CA LEU A 63 -4.35 7.33 6.10
C LEU A 63 -2.98 7.87 6.52
N ASP A 64 -2.27 7.10 7.35
CA ASP A 64 -0.93 7.42 7.83
C ASP A 64 0.04 6.33 7.35
N ILE A 65 0.80 6.64 6.31
CA ILE A 65 1.82 5.74 5.74
C ILE A 65 3.18 6.40 5.92
N LYS A 66 4.09 5.66 6.57
CA LYS A 66 5.45 6.14 6.83
C LYS A 66 6.46 5.13 6.33
N PHE A 67 7.43 5.67 5.59
CA PHE A 67 8.59 4.94 5.10
C PHE A 67 9.78 5.25 6.01
N LYS A 68 10.45 4.22 6.48
CA LYS A 68 11.83 4.29 6.95
C LYS A 68 12.67 3.40 6.04
N SER A 69 13.98 3.63 6.03
CA SER A 69 14.90 2.90 5.16
C SER A 69 14.73 1.37 5.20
N ILE A 70 14.32 0.79 6.35
CA ILE A 70 14.11 -0.65 6.51
C ILE A 70 12.75 -1.00 7.14
N ARG A 71 11.77 -0.09 7.20
CA ARG A 71 10.52 -0.35 7.93
C ARG A 71 9.36 0.39 7.27
N LEU A 72 8.23 -0.27 7.14
CA LEU A 72 6.99 0.29 6.61
C LEU A 72 5.91 0.25 7.70
N THR A 73 5.27 1.39 7.95
CA THR A 73 4.08 1.45 8.78
C THR A 73 2.88 1.97 8.00
N VAL A 74 1.74 1.30 8.11
CA VAL A 74 0.48 1.68 7.48
C VAL A 74 -0.62 1.68 8.54
N GLY A 75 -1.31 2.79 8.66
CA GLY A 75 -2.32 3.00 9.69
C GLY A 75 -3.34 4.07 9.34
N ILE A 76 -4.21 4.36 10.30
CA ILE A 76 -5.11 5.51 10.27
C ILE A 76 -4.64 6.46 11.37
N LYS A 77 -4.48 7.74 11.04
CA LYS A 77 -3.99 8.77 11.95
C LYS A 77 -4.79 8.78 13.26
N GLY A 78 -4.07 8.76 14.38
CA GLY A 78 -4.66 8.71 15.73
C GLY A 78 -4.92 7.29 16.26
N ASN A 79 -4.80 6.25 15.43
CA ASN A 79 -4.89 4.85 15.83
C ASN A 79 -3.52 4.15 15.72
N PRO A 80 -3.30 3.02 16.42
CA PRO A 80 -2.17 2.15 16.17
C PRO A 80 -2.12 1.73 14.68
N PRO A 81 -0.92 1.61 14.08
CA PRO A 81 -0.81 1.12 12.71
C PRO A 81 -1.32 -0.31 12.62
N PHE A 82 -2.01 -0.64 11.52
CA PHE A 82 -2.48 -2.00 11.27
C PHE A 82 -1.45 -2.85 10.54
N LEU A 83 -0.41 -2.22 9.97
CA LEU A 83 0.77 -2.87 9.44
C LEU A 83 2.01 -2.15 9.98
N ASP A 84 2.93 -2.90 10.56
CA ASP A 84 4.20 -2.38 11.05
C ASP A 84 5.27 -3.45 10.87
N GLU A 85 5.95 -3.42 9.72
CA GLU A 85 6.81 -4.52 9.26
C GLU A 85 8.21 -4.02 8.90
N GLU A 86 9.21 -4.85 9.20
CA GLU A 86 10.58 -4.67 8.72
C GLU A 86 10.68 -5.11 7.25
N LEU A 87 11.37 -4.31 6.43
CA LEU A 87 11.54 -4.56 5.01
C LEU A 87 12.72 -5.51 4.78
N GLY A 88 12.62 -6.37 3.76
CA GLY A 88 13.71 -7.29 3.38
C GLY A 88 14.96 -6.62 2.80
N GLY A 89 14.97 -5.30 2.66
CA GLY A 89 16.09 -4.52 2.13
C GLY A 89 15.92 -3.02 2.35
N LYS A 90 16.97 -2.26 2.06
CA LYS A 90 16.95 -0.79 2.19
C LYS A 90 16.18 -0.14 1.04
N VAL A 91 15.32 0.81 1.38
CA VAL A 91 14.56 1.63 0.42
C VAL A 91 14.96 3.11 0.49
N ASN A 92 14.92 3.78 -0.66
CA ASN A 92 15.03 5.23 -0.76
C ASN A 92 13.69 5.83 -0.37
N THR A 93 13.62 6.46 0.80
CA THR A 93 12.39 7.04 1.32
C THR A 93 11.93 8.28 0.56
N GLU A 94 12.84 8.98 -0.14
CA GLU A 94 12.50 10.18 -0.91
C GLU A 94 11.83 9.84 -2.25
N ASP A 95 12.24 8.72 -2.85
CA ASP A 95 11.68 8.21 -4.11
C ASP A 95 10.53 7.21 -3.90
N SER A 96 10.28 6.80 -2.65
CA SER A 96 9.16 5.92 -2.31
C SER A 96 7.89 6.74 -2.12
N LEU A 97 6.77 6.21 -2.59
CA LEU A 97 5.48 6.91 -2.57
C LEU A 97 4.32 5.94 -2.39
N TRP A 98 3.15 6.48 -2.08
CA TRP A 98 1.91 5.72 -2.05
C TRP A 98 0.79 6.50 -2.73
N TYR A 99 -0.17 5.77 -3.29
CA TYR A 99 -1.34 6.35 -3.95
C TYR A 99 -2.50 5.36 -3.90
N PHE A 100 -3.69 5.86 -4.21
CA PHE A 100 -4.85 5.01 -4.46
C PHE A 100 -4.88 4.61 -5.93
N GLU A 101 -5.09 3.33 -6.20
CA GLU A 101 -5.39 2.79 -7.52
C GLU A 101 -6.62 1.90 -7.39
N ASP A 102 -7.69 2.25 -8.10
CA ASP A 102 -9.01 1.65 -7.96
C ASP A 102 -9.49 1.61 -6.49
N ASP A 103 -9.51 0.42 -5.88
CA ASP A 103 -9.94 0.14 -4.52
C ASP A 103 -8.79 -0.31 -3.60
N GLU A 104 -7.55 -0.09 -4.02
CA GLU A 104 -6.34 -0.48 -3.31
C GLU A 104 -5.47 0.74 -2.99
N VAL A 105 -4.74 0.65 -1.88
CA VAL A 105 -3.59 1.49 -1.61
C VAL A 105 -2.37 0.79 -2.18
N VAL A 106 -1.73 1.44 -3.15
CA VAL A 106 -0.48 0.98 -3.74
C VAL A 106 0.66 1.74 -3.09
N ILE A 107 1.63 0.99 -2.58
CA ILE A 107 2.86 1.52 -2.00
C ILE A 107 4.00 1.10 -2.92
N SER A 108 4.67 2.07 -3.55
CA SER A 108 5.89 1.85 -4.32
C SER A 108 7.11 2.17 -3.46
N LEU A 109 7.97 1.17 -3.26
CA LEU A 109 9.20 1.28 -2.50
C LEU A 109 10.41 1.17 -3.44
N GLN A 110 11.15 2.26 -3.60
CA GLN A 110 12.36 2.31 -4.42
C GLN A 110 13.51 1.65 -3.66
N LYS A 111 14.12 0.59 -4.19
CA LYS A 111 15.28 -0.08 -3.56
C LYS A 111 16.51 0.82 -3.66
N VAL A 112 17.30 0.89 -2.58
CA VAL A 112 18.61 1.58 -2.59
C VAL A 112 19.63 0.81 -3.43
N TYR A 113 19.65 -0.52 -3.29
CA TYR A 113 20.52 -1.39 -4.06
C TYR A 113 19.67 -2.20 -5.02
N LYS A 114 19.91 -2.01 -6.31
CA LYS A 114 19.30 -2.79 -7.39
C LYS A 114 19.92 -4.18 -7.34
N ALA A 115 19.15 -5.18 -6.95
CA ALA A 115 19.58 -6.58 -6.94
C ALA A 115 18.94 -7.32 -8.13
N GLN A 116 19.74 -8.17 -8.79
CA GLN A 116 19.44 -8.93 -10.02
C GLN A 116 18.21 -9.83 -9.99
#